data_AF-A0A3P7KJG0-F1
#
_entry.id   AF-A0A3P7KJG0-F1
#
_cell.length_a   1.000
_cell.length_b   1.000
_cell.length_c   1.000
_cell.angle_alpha   90.00
_cell.angle_beta   90.00
_cell.angle_gamma   90.00
#
_symmetry.space_group_name_H-M   'P 1'
#
loop_
_entity.id
_entity.type
_entity.pdbx_description
1 polymer ?
#
loop_
_entity_poly.entity_id
_entity_poly.type
_entity_poly.pdbx_seq_one_letter_code
_entity_poly.pdbx_strand_id
1 'polypeptide(L)'
;MPEKIEKGDVKPPKRGKLWAIHEKELDGWALPFLGSDKSIVNRSQYYDCVTNNKRPVQIETYLRVSSLLWGVLLAMWLTLFAILAQFKFTRDILKKHPNICSFNMFKSSGPTELQIAEASFIYWFFGYGYSERKPIGEKHTGTPDQKVNVLFFLPTRRDSLPEIVAFKNLRKISY
;
A
#
# COMPACT_ATOMS: atom_id res chain seq x y z
N MET A 1 -25.28 13.24 3.76
CA MET A 1 -23.92 12.69 4.08
C MET A 1 -23.99 11.20 3.69
N PRO A 2 -22.98 10.62 3.02
CA PRO A 2 -23.01 9.20 2.69
C PRO A 2 -23.17 8.36 3.96
N GLU A 3 -23.94 7.27 3.88
CA GLU A 3 -24.20 6.40 5.03
C GLU A 3 -22.91 5.78 5.53
N LYS A 4 -22.78 5.68 6.86
CA LYS A 4 -21.59 5.09 7.47
C LYS A 4 -21.69 3.58 7.37
N ILE A 5 -20.83 2.98 6.54
CA ILE A 5 -20.75 1.51 6.43
C ILE A 5 -20.42 0.89 7.78
N GLU A 6 -21.19 -0.13 8.14
CA GLU A 6 -20.91 -0.97 9.29
C GLU A 6 -19.58 -1.68 9.07
N LYS A 7 -18.58 -1.29 9.86
CA LYS A 7 -17.31 -2.00 9.90
C LYS A 7 -17.46 -3.14 10.89
N GLY A 8 -17.02 -4.34 10.52
CA GLY A 8 -17.08 -5.45 11.46
C GLY A 8 -16.14 -5.28 12.65
N ASP A 9 -16.37 -6.10 13.67
CA ASP A 9 -15.89 -5.84 15.04
C ASP A 9 -14.37 -6.02 15.19
N VAL A 10 -13.77 -6.92 14.39
CA VAL A 10 -12.33 -7.16 14.38
C VAL A 10 -11.63 -6.14 13.50
N LYS A 11 -10.74 -5.33 14.08
CA LYS A 11 -9.91 -4.40 13.31
C LYS A 11 -8.55 -5.01 12.98
N PRO A 12 -7.92 -4.56 11.89
CA PRO A 12 -6.48 -4.64 11.72
C PRO A 12 -5.69 -4.34 13.00
N PRO A 13 -4.68 -5.16 13.39
CA PRO A 13 -3.77 -4.79 14.45
C PRO A 13 -3.10 -3.48 14.04
N LYS A 14 -3.07 -2.55 14.99
CA LYS A 14 -2.41 -1.26 14.80
C LYS A 14 -0.93 -1.53 14.55
N ARG A 15 -0.43 -1.03 13.43
CA ARG A 15 1.01 -1.02 13.13
C ARG A 15 1.58 0.35 13.47
N GLY A 16 2.85 0.38 13.88
CA GLY A 16 3.57 1.64 14.07
C GLY A 16 3.79 2.38 12.75
N LYS A 17 4.36 3.59 12.81
CA LYS A 17 4.75 4.33 11.61
C LYS A 17 5.90 3.68 10.84
N LEU A 18 6.71 2.89 11.55
CA LEU A 18 7.81 2.08 11.01
C LEU A 18 7.93 0.85 11.92
N TRP A 19 7.88 -0.35 11.37
CA TRP A 19 8.00 -1.59 12.15
C TRP A 19 8.68 -2.70 11.35
N ALA A 20 9.33 -3.62 12.04
CA ALA A 20 9.94 -4.79 11.43
C ALA A 20 8.87 -5.80 11.00
N ILE A 21 9.00 -6.33 9.78
CA ILE A 21 8.16 -7.40 9.28
C ILE A 21 8.79 -8.72 9.71
N HIS A 22 7.99 -9.60 10.33
CA HIS A 22 8.44 -10.91 10.80
C HIS A 22 7.74 -12.05 10.05
N GLU A 23 7.63 -11.91 8.73
CA GLU A 23 7.08 -12.94 7.85
C GLU A 23 8.25 -13.55 7.06
N LYS A 24 8.39 -14.88 7.04
CA LYS A 24 9.54 -15.56 6.41
C LYS A 24 9.76 -15.16 4.95
N GLU A 25 8.67 -14.88 4.25
CA GLU A 25 8.64 -14.51 2.83
C GLU A 25 8.92 -13.02 2.59
N LEU A 26 8.82 -12.19 3.64
CA LEU A 26 8.86 -10.73 3.54
C LEU A 26 9.62 -10.17 4.75
N ASP A 27 10.95 -10.32 4.75
CA ASP A 27 11.80 -9.70 5.75
C ASP A 27 12.06 -8.22 5.45
N GLY A 28 12.35 -7.42 6.48
CA GLY A 28 12.68 -6.01 6.37
C GLY A 28 11.76 -5.12 7.19
N TRP A 29 11.60 -3.88 6.75
CA TRP A 29 10.84 -2.86 7.47
C TRP A 29 9.66 -2.40 6.66
N ALA A 30 8.55 -2.09 7.33
CA ALA A 30 7.36 -1.57 6.70
C ALA A 30 6.99 -0.19 7.24
N LEU A 31 6.48 0.65 6.34
CA LEU A 31 5.93 1.96 6.62
C LEU A 31 4.58 2.14 5.91
N PRO A 32 3.68 3.00 6.40
CA PRO A 32 2.43 3.32 5.70
C PRO A 32 2.68 3.76 4.26
N PHE A 33 1.97 3.14 3.31
CA PHE A 33 2.01 3.59 1.93
C PHE A 33 1.15 4.85 1.78
N LEU A 34 1.78 5.97 1.41
CA LEU A 34 1.14 7.29 1.31
C LEU A 34 0.46 7.55 -0.05
N GLY A 35 0.23 6.51 -0.85
CA GLY A 35 -0.43 6.63 -2.16
C GLY A 35 -1.96 6.55 -2.09
N SER A 36 -2.58 6.54 -3.27
CA SER A 36 -4.04 6.53 -3.45
C SER A 36 -4.69 5.17 -3.23
N ASP A 37 -3.90 4.10 -3.18
CA ASP A 37 -4.41 2.73 -3.17
C ASP A 37 -5.45 2.45 -2.10
N LYS A 38 -5.17 2.82 -0.85
CA LYS A 38 -6.09 2.61 0.27
C LYS A 38 -7.40 3.37 0.07
N SER A 39 -7.34 4.61 -0.41
CA SER A 39 -8.54 5.43 -0.61
C SER A 39 -9.39 4.94 -1.78
N ILE A 40 -8.75 4.51 -2.87
CA ILE A 40 -9.42 3.91 -4.03
C ILE A 40 -10.13 2.62 -3.61
N VAL A 41 -9.43 1.69 -2.96
CA VAL A 41 -10.05 0.43 -2.54
C VAL A 41 -11.19 0.69 -1.56
N ASN A 42 -11.03 1.57 -0.57
CA ASN A 42 -12.12 1.90 0.35
C ASN A 42 -13.34 2.49 -0.36
N ARG A 43 -13.15 3.28 -1.42
CA ARG A 43 -14.24 3.82 -2.23
C ARG A 43 -14.94 2.75 -3.07
N SER A 44 -14.17 1.82 -3.65
CA SER A 44 -14.74 0.68 -4.37
C SER A 44 -15.51 -0.25 -3.42
N GLN A 45 -14.95 -0.55 -2.23
CA GLN A 45 -15.64 -1.32 -1.19
C GLN A 45 -16.91 -0.62 -0.71
N TYR A 46 -16.90 0.71 -0.65
CA TYR A 46 -18.11 1.47 -0.35
C TYR A 46 -19.20 1.25 -1.40
N TYR A 47 -18.84 1.39 -2.67
CA TYR A 47 -19.77 1.17 -3.77
C TYR A 47 -20.34 -0.25 -3.78
N ASP A 48 -19.49 -1.26 -3.57
CA ASP A 48 -19.89 -2.67 -3.49
C ASP A 48 -20.84 -2.94 -2.32
N CYS A 49 -20.61 -2.30 -1.17
CA CYS A 49 -21.47 -2.44 0.00
C CYS A 49 -22.86 -1.85 -0.23
N VAL A 50 -22.93 -0.62 -0.76
CA VAL A 50 -24.20 0.10 -0.94
C VAL A 50 -25.00 -0.40 -2.14
N THR A 51 -24.32 -0.70 -3.25
CA THR A 51 -24.99 -1.00 -4.53
C THR A 51 -25.17 -2.49 -4.76
N ASN A 52 -24.16 -3.30 -4.39
CA ASN A 52 -24.12 -4.73 -4.69
C ASN A 52 -24.43 -5.60 -3.45
N ASN A 53 -24.78 -4.97 -2.32
CA ASN A 53 -25.02 -5.63 -1.03
C ASN A 53 -23.91 -6.61 -0.64
N LYS A 54 -22.64 -6.24 -0.91
CA LYS A 54 -21.48 -7.08 -0.59
C LYS A 54 -20.86 -6.69 0.74
N ARG A 55 -20.32 -7.67 1.43
CA ARG A 55 -19.59 -7.48 2.69
C ARG A 55 -18.29 -6.67 2.44
N PRO A 56 -18.06 -5.56 3.17
CA PRO A 56 -16.93 -4.68 2.93
C PRO A 56 -15.62 -5.28 3.45
N VAL A 57 -14.55 -5.14 2.65
CA VAL A 57 -13.20 -5.59 3.02
C VAL A 57 -12.38 -4.44 3.61
N GLN A 58 -11.64 -4.71 4.70
CA GLN A 58 -10.76 -3.72 5.32
C GLN A 58 -9.32 -3.84 4.81
N ILE A 59 -8.84 -2.85 4.07
CA ILE A 59 -7.46 -2.83 3.54
C ILE A 59 -6.54 -1.91 4.34
N GLU A 60 -5.29 -2.35 4.52
CA GLU A 60 -4.17 -1.51 4.93
C GLU A 60 -3.01 -1.66 3.95
N THR A 61 -2.36 -0.58 3.56
CA THR A 61 -1.32 -0.60 2.52
C THR A 61 0.00 -0.09 3.08
N TYR A 62 1.10 -0.76 2.76
CA TYR A 62 2.38 -0.54 3.42
C TYR A 62 3.54 -0.67 2.44
N LEU A 63 4.49 0.25 2.41
CA LEU A 63 5.70 0.07 1.63
C LEU A 63 6.69 -0.81 2.41
N ARG A 64 7.39 -1.73 1.75
CA ARG A 64 8.50 -2.50 2.33
C ARG A 64 9.82 -1.87 1.94
N VAL A 65 10.73 -1.72 2.89
CA VAL A 65 12.11 -1.27 2.69
C VAL A 65 13.07 -2.26 3.34
N SER A 66 14.27 -2.38 2.78
CA SER A 66 15.24 -3.40 3.20
C SER A 66 15.84 -3.15 4.59
N SER A 67 16.05 -1.89 4.98
CA SER A 67 16.66 -1.54 6.27
C SER A 67 15.93 -0.43 7.01
N LEU A 68 16.09 -0.42 8.34
CA LEU A 68 15.56 0.62 9.22
C LEU A 68 16.09 2.00 8.82
N LEU A 69 17.41 2.09 8.59
CA LEU A 69 18.07 3.34 8.24
C LEU A 69 17.50 3.92 6.95
N TRP A 70 17.33 3.10 5.91
CA TRP A 70 16.70 3.53 4.66
C TRP A 70 15.25 3.95 4.86
N GLY A 71 14.49 3.24 5.69
CA GLY A 71 13.13 3.62 6.06
C GLY A 71 13.04 4.98 6.75
N VAL A 72 13.96 5.27 7.67
CA VAL A 72 14.02 6.57 8.37
C VAL A 72 14.43 7.69 7.41
N LEU A 73 15.47 7.49 6.59
CA LEU A 73 15.90 8.46 5.58
C LEU A 73 14.77 8.77 4.58
N LEU A 74 14.07 7.75 4.10
CA LEU A 74 12.93 7.91 3.20
C LEU A 74 11.79 8.69 3.88
N ALA A 75 11.44 8.35 5.12
CA ALA A 75 10.40 9.06 5.86
C ALA A 75 10.75 10.54 6.10
N MET A 76 12.00 10.84 6.44
CA MET A 76 12.49 12.22 6.59
C MET A 76 12.42 12.97 5.26
N TRP A 77 12.88 12.36 4.17
CA TRP A 77 12.84 12.96 2.85
C TRP A 77 11.40 13.24 2.38
N LEU A 78 10.48 12.28 2.53
CA LEU A 78 9.06 12.46 2.18
C LEU A 78 8.39 13.55 3.02
N THR A 79 8.73 13.65 4.31
CA THR A 79 8.20 14.68 5.20
C THR A 79 8.70 16.06 4.78
N LEU A 80 9.99 16.21 4.52
CA LEU A 80 10.59 17.44 4.02
C LEU A 80 9.96 17.83 2.68
N PHE A 81 9.85 16.89 1.74
CA PHE A 81 9.22 17.10 0.45
C PHE A 81 7.76 17.57 0.59
N ALA A 82 6.98 16.95 1.47
CA ALA A 82 5.60 17.33 1.72
C ALA A 82 5.46 18.76 2.27
N ILE A 83 6.37 19.19 3.15
CA ILE A 83 6.44 20.56 3.67
C ILE A 83 6.79 21.54 2.54
N LEU A 84 7.84 21.25 1.77
CA LEU A 84 8.26 22.08 0.64
C LEU A 84 7.18 22.18 -0.44
N ALA A 85 6.32 21.18 -0.60
CA ALA A 85 5.23 21.21 -1.56
C ALA A 85 4.08 22.16 -1.17
N GLN A 86 3.96 22.56 0.10
CA GLN A 86 2.90 23.46 0.57
C GLN A 86 3.11 24.92 0.13
N PHE A 87 4.36 25.39 0.13
CA PHE A 87 4.66 26.78 -0.20
C PHE A 87 4.82 26.97 -1.71
N LYS A 88 4.19 28.02 -2.27
CA LYS A 88 4.21 28.29 -3.72
C LYS A 88 5.64 28.37 -4.27
N PHE A 89 6.50 29.15 -3.62
CA PHE A 89 7.89 29.36 -4.05
C PHE A 89 8.70 28.06 -4.10
N THR A 90 8.70 27.27 -3.03
CA THR A 90 9.46 26.00 -2.99
C THR A 90 8.85 24.94 -3.89
N ARG A 91 7.51 24.90 -4.02
CA ARG A 91 6.83 24.03 -4.99
C ARG A 91 7.24 24.35 -6.42
N ASP A 92 7.40 25.63 -6.77
CA ASP A 92 7.85 26.02 -8.10
C ASP A 92 9.31 25.59 -8.36
N ILE A 93 10.17 25.59 -7.32
CA ILE A 93 11.53 25.02 -7.40
C ILE A 93 11.48 23.50 -7.60
N LEU A 94 10.70 22.77 -6.79
CA LEU A 94 10.56 21.31 -6.89
C LEU A 94 10.11 20.88 -8.29
N LYS A 95 9.24 21.67 -8.93
CA LYS A 95 8.77 21.43 -10.30
C LYS A 95 9.81 21.73 -11.38
N LYS A 96 10.60 22.81 -11.20
CA LYS A 96 11.62 23.23 -12.18
C LYS A 96 12.88 22.36 -12.15
N HIS A 97 13.24 21.82 -10.98
CA HIS A 97 14.47 21.07 -10.77
C HIS A 97 14.23 19.70 -10.12
N PRO A 98 13.37 18.83 -10.72
CA PRO A 98 13.05 17.53 -10.13
C PRO A 98 14.27 16.64 -9.95
N ASN A 99 15.27 16.75 -10.84
CA ASN A 99 16.54 16.05 -10.77
C ASN A 99 17.35 16.42 -9.52
N ILE A 100 17.48 17.71 -9.21
CA ILE A 100 18.25 18.14 -8.03
C ILE A 100 17.48 17.76 -6.76
N CYS A 101 16.18 18.04 -6.72
CA CYS A 101 15.35 17.83 -5.53
C CYS A 101 15.12 16.35 -5.19
N SER A 102 15.32 15.45 -6.16
CA SER A 102 15.20 14.00 -5.97
C SER A 102 16.53 13.25 -6.02
N PHE A 103 17.67 13.94 -5.98
CA PHE A 103 18.99 13.31 -6.06
C PHE A 103 19.17 12.44 -7.33
N ASN A 104 18.75 12.97 -8.47
CA ASN A 104 18.72 12.34 -9.80
C ASN A 104 17.82 11.10 -9.92
N MET A 105 16.98 10.82 -8.92
CA MET A 105 16.01 9.72 -8.97
C MET A 105 14.89 9.99 -9.98
N PHE A 106 14.46 11.25 -10.12
CA PHE A 106 13.51 11.70 -11.12
C PHE A 106 14.17 12.69 -12.09
N LYS A 107 13.99 12.46 -13.39
CA LYS A 107 14.46 13.35 -14.45
C LYS A 107 13.28 13.99 -15.16
N SER A 108 13.43 15.23 -15.63
CA SER A 108 12.40 15.91 -16.42
C SER A 108 12.12 15.20 -17.75
N SER A 109 13.09 14.47 -18.29
CA SER A 109 12.95 13.63 -19.48
C SER A 109 12.16 12.33 -19.23
N GLY A 110 11.86 12.00 -17.97
CA GLY A 110 11.33 10.70 -17.59
C GLY A 110 12.38 9.57 -17.61
N PRO A 111 11.94 8.32 -17.37
CA PRO A 111 12.78 7.12 -17.48
C PRO A 111 13.10 6.77 -18.95
N THR A 112 14.22 6.09 -19.20
CA THR A 112 14.56 5.56 -20.53
C THR A 112 13.69 4.36 -20.89
N GLU A 113 13.60 4.02 -22.18
CA GLU A 113 12.89 2.82 -22.63
C GLU A 113 13.41 1.54 -21.97
N LEU A 114 14.73 1.45 -21.76
CA LEU A 114 15.35 0.34 -21.03
C LEU A 114 14.87 0.30 -19.58
N GLN A 115 14.88 1.43 -18.87
CA GLN A 115 14.39 1.51 -17.49
C GLN A 115 12.91 1.15 -17.37
N ILE A 116 12.09 1.51 -18.37
CA ILE A 116 10.68 1.12 -18.43
C ILE A 116 10.58 -0.39 -18.67
N ALA A 117 11.35 -0.94 -19.61
CA ALA A 117 11.32 -2.36 -19.97
C ALA A 117 11.79 -3.28 -18.83
N GLU A 118 12.74 -2.81 -18.02
CA GLU A 118 13.31 -3.52 -16.87
C GLU A 118 12.54 -3.30 -15.57
N ALA A 119 11.61 -2.34 -15.53
CA ALA A 119 10.83 -2.09 -14.33
C ALA A 119 10.06 -3.36 -13.93
N SER A 120 9.95 -3.59 -12.62
CA SER A 120 9.12 -4.66 -12.09
C SER A 120 8.45 -4.21 -10.79
N PHE A 121 7.25 -4.72 -10.55
CA PHE A 121 6.53 -4.45 -9.31
C PHE A 121 6.22 -5.74 -8.59
N ILE A 122 6.51 -5.77 -7.30
CA ILE A 122 6.19 -6.88 -6.42
C ILE A 122 5.14 -6.43 -5.43
N TYR A 123 3.96 -7.06 -5.48
CA TYR A 123 2.89 -6.88 -4.50
C TYR A 123 2.68 -8.14 -3.69
N TRP A 124 2.88 -8.04 -2.39
CA TRP A 124 2.43 -9.06 -1.45
C TRP A 124 1.06 -8.69 -0.91
N PHE A 125 0.16 -9.67 -0.80
CA PHE A 125 -1.17 -9.54 -0.23
C PHE A 125 -1.40 -10.59 0.85
N PHE A 126 -1.80 -10.13 2.04
CA PHE A 126 -2.10 -10.99 3.19
C PHE A 126 -3.57 -10.89 3.57
N GLY A 127 -4.37 -11.83 3.06
CA GLY A 127 -5.77 -12.00 3.39
C GLY A 127 -5.95 -12.72 4.72
N TYR A 128 -6.86 -12.23 5.57
CA TYR A 128 -7.25 -12.89 6.80
C TYR A 128 -8.77 -12.92 6.88
N GLY A 129 -9.38 -14.11 6.88
CA GLY A 129 -10.82 -14.30 6.84
C GLY A 129 -11.30 -15.45 7.73
N TYR A 130 -12.59 -15.77 7.64
CA TYR A 130 -13.22 -16.86 8.39
C TYR A 130 -13.47 -18.08 7.49
N SER A 131 -13.30 -19.28 8.03
CA SER A 131 -13.59 -20.54 7.34
C SER A 131 -15.08 -20.75 7.11
N GLU A 132 -15.89 -20.40 8.10
CA GLU A 132 -17.34 -20.38 8.02
C GLU A 132 -17.82 -19.27 7.07
N ARG A 133 -18.86 -19.54 6.29
CA ARG A 133 -19.57 -18.50 5.50
C ARG A 133 -20.88 -18.17 6.17
N LYS A 134 -21.11 -16.89 6.50
CA LYS A 134 -22.36 -16.41 7.06
C LYS A 134 -23.18 -15.55 6.08
N PRO A 135 -24.52 -15.54 6.16
CA PRO A 135 -25.39 -14.65 5.38
C PRO A 135 -25.12 -13.17 5.64
N ILE A 136 -25.24 -12.32 4.62
CA ILE A 136 -25.07 -10.86 4.74
C ILE A 136 -25.98 -10.31 5.85
N GLY A 137 -25.38 -9.68 6.87
CA GLY A 137 -26.08 -9.16 8.06
C GLY A 137 -25.69 -9.89 9.36
N GLU A 138 -25.22 -11.13 9.27
CA GLU A 138 -24.65 -11.84 10.41
C GLU A 138 -23.16 -11.57 10.54
N LYS A 139 -22.72 -11.37 11.80
CA LYS A 139 -21.32 -11.16 12.14
C LYS A 139 -20.62 -12.48 12.48
N HIS A 140 -19.39 -12.62 12.03
CA HIS A 140 -18.48 -13.62 12.59
C HIS A 140 -18.06 -13.24 14.00
N THR A 141 -17.93 -14.26 14.86
CA THR A 141 -17.46 -14.14 16.24
C THR A 141 -16.01 -14.59 16.32
N GLY A 142 -15.21 -13.93 17.15
CA GLY A 142 -13.79 -14.27 17.31
C GLY A 142 -12.89 -13.63 16.25
N THR A 143 -11.63 -14.06 16.18
CA THR A 143 -10.64 -13.58 15.21
C THR A 143 -10.63 -14.43 13.95
N PRO A 144 -10.26 -13.89 12.77
CA PRO A 144 -10.08 -14.66 11.54
C PRO A 144 -9.19 -15.90 11.74
N ASP A 145 -9.62 -17.05 11.24
CA ASP A 145 -8.94 -18.35 11.35
C ASP A 145 -8.26 -18.80 10.05
N GLN A 146 -8.54 -18.12 8.93
CA GLN A 146 -7.88 -18.36 7.65
C GLN A 146 -6.91 -17.25 7.29
N LYS A 147 -5.73 -17.63 6.77
CA LYS A 147 -4.72 -16.73 6.20
C LYS A 147 -4.42 -17.14 4.76
N VAL A 148 -4.40 -16.18 3.84
CA VAL A 148 -4.02 -16.36 2.44
C VAL A 148 -2.91 -15.37 2.10
N ASN A 149 -1.78 -15.87 1.62
CA ASN A 149 -0.68 -15.05 1.12
C ASN A 149 -0.66 -15.14 -0.41
N VAL A 150 -0.67 -14.01 -1.09
CA VAL A 150 -0.56 -13.96 -2.55
C VAL A 150 0.55 -13.00 -2.93
N LEU A 151 1.48 -13.49 -3.76
CA LEU A 151 2.51 -12.70 -4.41
C LEU A 151 2.08 -12.41 -5.84
N PHE A 152 1.95 -11.13 -6.18
CA PHE A 152 1.85 -10.67 -7.56
C PHE A 152 3.20 -10.11 -7.98
N PHE A 153 3.80 -10.76 -8.96
CA PHE A 153 4.95 -10.25 -9.69
C PHE A 153 4.44 -9.69 -11.01
N LEU A 154 4.64 -8.40 -11.24
CA LEU A 154 4.29 -7.72 -12.48
C LEU A 154 5.59 -7.36 -13.21
N PRO A 155 6.11 -8.27 -14.05
CA PRO A 155 7.24 -7.96 -14.92
C PRO A 155 6.77 -7.11 -16.09
N THR A 156 7.58 -6.11 -16.46
CA THR A 156 7.36 -5.36 -17.71
C THR A 156 7.93 -6.12 -18.93
N ARG A 157 8.88 -7.05 -18.70
CA ARG A 157 9.34 -8.06 -19.66
C ARG A 157 9.78 -9.34 -18.93
N ARG A 158 9.61 -10.50 -19.56
CA ARG A 158 9.78 -11.85 -18.97
C ARG A 158 11.18 -12.16 -18.43
N ASP A 159 12.21 -11.35 -18.72
CA ASP A 159 13.60 -11.82 -18.66
C ASP A 159 14.61 -10.96 -17.85
N SER A 160 14.22 -9.92 -17.10
CA SER A 160 15.18 -9.19 -16.23
C SER A 160 14.56 -8.45 -15.04
N LEU A 161 15.22 -8.51 -13.87
CA LEU A 161 14.91 -7.79 -12.62
C LEU A 161 15.72 -6.48 -12.54
N PRO A 162 15.14 -5.36 -12.09
CA PRO A 162 15.33 -4.94 -10.69
C PRO A 162 14.04 -4.47 -9.98
N GLU A 163 14.09 -4.53 -8.65
CA GLU A 163 12.96 -4.41 -7.71
C GLU A 163 12.47 -2.97 -7.46
N ILE A 164 11.15 -2.76 -7.59
CA ILE A 164 10.37 -1.90 -6.70
C ILE A 164 9.32 -2.79 -6.00
N VAL A 165 9.50 -3.04 -4.70
CA VAL A 165 8.58 -3.85 -3.89
C VAL A 165 7.53 -2.93 -3.25
N ALA A 166 6.32 -2.92 -3.79
CA ALA A 166 5.18 -2.20 -3.24
C ALA A 166 4.27 -3.18 -2.49
N PHE A 167 4.27 -3.13 -1.16
CA PHE A 167 3.51 -4.08 -0.36
C PHE A 167 2.05 -3.62 -0.11
N LYS A 168 1.07 -4.53 -0.17
CA LYS A 168 -0.33 -4.23 0.19
C LYS A 168 -0.85 -5.28 1.14
N ASN A 169 -1.05 -4.94 2.40
CA ASN A 169 -1.75 -5.85 3.31
C ASN A 169 -3.27 -5.83 3.03
N LEU A 170 -3.69 -6.57 1.99
CA LEU A 170 -5.10 -6.82 1.70
C LEU A 170 -5.67 -7.75 2.76
N ARG A 171 -6.11 -7.20 3.88
CA ARG A 171 -6.86 -7.97 4.83
C ARG A 171 -8.26 -8.25 4.28
N LYS A 172 -8.46 -9.39 3.63
CA LYS A 172 -9.78 -9.88 3.26
C LYS A 172 -10.56 -10.33 4.50
N ILE A 173 -10.94 -9.39 5.37
CA ILE A 173 -11.91 -9.65 6.41
C ILE A 173 -13.27 -9.71 5.71
N SER A 174 -13.63 -10.89 5.20
CA SER A 174 -15.02 -11.19 4.91
C SER A 174 -15.71 -11.29 6.26
N TYR A 175 -16.50 -10.28 6.62
CA TYR A 175 -17.47 -10.40 7.71
C TYR A 175 -18.68 -11.15 7.22
#